data_AF-A0A6F9A3S0-F1
#
_entry.id   AF-A0A6F9A3S0-F1
#
_cell.length_a   1.000
_cell.length_b   1.000
_cell.length_c   1.000
_cell.angle_alpha   90.00
_cell.angle_beta   90.00
_cell.angle_gamma   90.00
#
_symmetry.space_group_name_H-M   'P 1'
#
loop_
_entity.id
_entity.type
_entity.pdbx_description
1 polymer ?
#
loop_
_entity_poly.entity_id
_entity_poly.type
_entity_poly.pdbx_seq_one_letter_code
_entity_poly.pdbx_strand_id
1 'polypeptide(L)'
;SVPGYCRYQFFLQVKQDVLQGRIPCPLDISAQLAALAIQSELGDYDPYKHVSGYVSEYRFVPDQKEELEDAIETIHKTVTGQVPSEAEANYLGIAKTLDMYGVDLHPVFGENQAEYFLGLTPIGVVLYKNKTQCTETSFFFEAPNKTACKHLWKCCVEHHTFFRMPENDSNTLTRKLSKFGSLGSKHRYSLPRPDLQVVRTRSKTYPKRPPQTKGLNNGNRSNTKTENSEKEGTAKITALSPVKRYQTWAR
;
A
#
# COMPACT_ATOMS: atom_id res chain seq x y z
N SER A 1 -17.49 9.35 -11.26
CA SER A 1 -17.13 8.86 -9.92
C SER A 1 -16.84 7.36 -9.98
N VAL A 2 -15.76 6.89 -9.36
CA VAL A 2 -15.46 5.45 -9.28
C VAL A 2 -16.56 4.75 -8.47
N PRO A 3 -17.12 3.61 -8.90
CA PRO A 3 -18.18 2.91 -8.16
C PRO A 3 -17.74 2.60 -6.71
N GLY A 4 -18.68 2.62 -5.75
CA GLY A 4 -18.39 2.42 -4.33
C GLY A 4 -17.57 1.16 -4.04
N TYR A 5 -17.88 0.05 -4.72
CA TYR A 5 -17.11 -1.20 -4.65
C TYR A 5 -15.67 -1.05 -5.14
N CYS A 6 -15.46 -0.40 -6.29
CA CYS A 6 -14.13 -0.17 -6.82
C CYS A 6 -13.31 0.73 -5.88
N ARG A 7 -13.92 1.79 -5.33
CA ARG A 7 -13.24 2.67 -4.36
C ARG A 7 -12.83 1.92 -3.09
N TYR A 8 -13.68 1.05 -2.57
CA TYR A 8 -13.36 0.22 -1.41
C TYR A 8 -12.17 -0.72 -1.69
N GLN A 9 -12.14 -1.38 -2.86
CA GLN A 9 -11.00 -2.22 -3.24
C GLN A 9 -9.70 -1.42 -3.39
N PHE A 10 -9.76 -0.21 -3.94
CA PHE A 10 -8.62 0.70 -3.98
C PHE A 10 -8.16 1.10 -2.57
N PHE A 11 -9.09 1.42 -1.67
CA PHE A 11 -8.79 1.71 -0.26
C PHE A 11 -8.05 0.54 0.40
N LEU A 12 -8.54 -0.70 0.24
CA LEU A 12 -7.88 -1.88 0.79
C LEU A 12 -6.47 -2.08 0.23
N GLN A 13 -6.27 -1.87 -1.08
CA GLN A 13 -4.97 -1.98 -1.72
C GLN A 13 -3.99 -0.96 -1.16
N VAL A 14 -4.38 0.31 -1.07
CA VAL A 14 -3.52 1.39 -0.54
C VAL A 14 -3.22 1.16 0.94
N LYS A 15 -4.20 0.72 1.74
CA LYS A 15 -3.99 0.35 3.15
C LYS A 15 -2.92 -0.75 3.28
N GLN A 16 -2.97 -1.74 2.40
CA GLN A 16 -1.97 -2.81 2.36
C GLN A 16 -0.59 -2.30 1.96
N ASP A 17 -0.50 -1.38 0.99
CA ASP A 17 0.77 -0.82 0.53
C ASP A 17 1.42 0.08 1.61
N VAL A 18 0.62 0.81 2.39
CA VAL A 18 1.11 1.55 3.59
C VAL A 18 1.62 0.57 4.65
N LEU A 19 0.84 -0.48 4.97
CA LEU A 19 1.21 -1.50 5.96
C LEU A 19 2.49 -2.26 5.58
N GLN A 20 2.72 -2.51 4.29
CA GLN A 20 3.94 -3.16 3.79
C GLN A 20 5.11 -2.19 3.66
N GLY A 21 4.90 -0.90 3.90
CA GLY A 21 5.93 0.14 3.76
C GLY A 21 6.29 0.45 2.30
N ARG A 22 5.46 0.00 1.34
CA ARG A 22 5.57 0.33 -0.08
C ARG A 22 5.20 1.77 -0.36
N ILE A 23 4.36 2.38 0.46
CA ILE A 23 4.10 3.82 0.44
C ILE A 23 4.64 4.38 1.77
N PRO A 24 5.85 4.98 1.80
CA PRO A 24 6.36 5.61 3.00
C PRO A 24 5.48 6.77 3.39
N CYS A 25 5.11 6.81 4.66
CA CYS A 25 4.28 7.85 5.23
C CYS A 25 5.03 8.46 6.41
N PRO A 26 5.13 9.79 6.49
CA PRO A 26 5.48 10.50 7.73
C PRO A 26 4.53 10.12 8.88
N LEU A 27 4.94 10.33 10.14
CA LEU A 27 4.17 9.91 11.31
C LEU A 27 2.79 10.57 11.38
N ASP A 28 2.72 11.87 11.11
CA ASP A 28 1.50 12.66 11.07
C ASP A 28 0.52 12.16 10.00
N ILE A 29 1.01 11.86 8.79
CA ILE A 29 0.19 11.30 7.72
C ILE A 29 -0.25 9.88 8.05
N SER A 30 0.65 9.06 8.61
CA SER A 30 0.33 7.70 9.05
C SER A 30 -0.79 7.70 10.09
N ALA A 31 -0.75 8.64 11.05
CA ALA A 31 -1.76 8.77 12.08
C ALA A 31 -3.12 9.16 11.50
N GLN A 32 -3.16 10.12 10.56
CA GLN A 32 -4.39 10.53 9.87
C GLN A 32 -5.00 9.38 9.06
N LEU A 33 -4.18 8.69 8.27
CA LEU A 33 -4.61 7.55 7.48
C LEU A 33 -5.16 6.42 8.37
N ALA A 34 -4.43 6.08 9.43
CA ALA A 34 -4.85 5.02 10.34
C ALA A 34 -6.13 5.38 11.12
N ALA A 35 -6.30 6.64 11.54
CA ALA A 35 -7.53 7.10 12.19
C ALA A 35 -8.75 6.99 11.24
N LEU A 36 -8.61 7.36 9.97
CA LEU A 36 -9.66 7.19 8.96
C LEU A 36 -9.95 5.70 8.68
N ALA A 37 -8.93 4.85 8.70
CA ALA A 37 -9.11 3.41 8.57
C ALA A 37 -9.89 2.82 9.76
N ILE A 38 -9.58 3.25 10.99
CA ILE A 38 -10.35 2.86 12.19
C ILE A 38 -11.78 3.38 12.10
N GLN A 39 -11.99 4.66 11.77
CA GLN A 39 -13.32 5.25 11.61
C GLN A 39 -14.16 4.45 10.59
N SER A 40 -13.55 4.01 9.50
CA SER A 40 -14.25 3.19 8.49
C SER A 40 -14.66 1.80 9.00
N GLU A 41 -13.98 1.28 10.02
CA GLU A 41 -14.14 -0.08 10.52
C GLU A 41 -14.97 -0.16 11.81
N LEU A 42 -14.75 0.78 12.73
CA LEU A 42 -15.37 0.82 14.05
C LEU A 42 -16.49 1.86 14.15
N GLY A 43 -16.53 2.84 13.23
CA GLY A 43 -17.39 4.01 13.36
C GLY A 43 -16.89 4.96 14.44
N ASP A 44 -17.77 5.86 14.88
CA ASP A 44 -17.42 6.93 15.81
C ASP A 44 -16.83 6.43 17.13
N TYR A 45 -15.92 7.23 17.70
CA TYR A 45 -15.32 6.93 18.98
C TYR A 45 -16.37 6.85 20.12
N ASP A 46 -16.41 5.70 20.80
CA ASP A 46 -17.21 5.47 22.00
C ASP A 46 -16.29 5.14 23.20
N PRO A 47 -16.27 5.96 24.27
CA PRO A 47 -15.37 5.75 25.41
C PRO A 47 -15.65 4.45 26.19
N TYR A 48 -16.83 3.85 26.07
CA TYR A 48 -17.17 2.59 26.72
C TYR A 48 -16.74 1.37 25.91
N LYS A 49 -16.64 1.50 24.58
CA LYS A 49 -16.19 0.42 23.69
C LYS A 49 -14.70 0.50 23.37
N HIS A 50 -14.18 1.71 23.18
CA HIS A 50 -12.80 1.99 22.80
C HIS A 50 -11.95 2.26 24.04
N VAL A 51 -11.77 1.22 24.85
CA VAL A 51 -10.86 1.25 26.01
C VAL A 51 -9.42 1.41 25.54
N SER A 52 -8.56 1.99 26.39
CA SER A 52 -7.15 2.26 26.10
C SER A 52 -6.45 1.08 25.42
N GLY A 53 -5.66 1.39 24.39
CA GLY A 53 -4.92 0.41 23.61
C GLY A 53 -5.73 -0.34 22.56
N TYR A 54 -6.99 0.01 22.28
CA TYR A 54 -7.77 -0.62 21.19
C TYR A 54 -7.11 -0.43 19.81
N VAL A 55 -6.41 0.68 19.58
CA VAL A 55 -5.65 0.92 18.34
C VAL A 55 -4.56 -0.13 18.14
N SER A 56 -3.93 -0.59 19.22
CA SER A 56 -2.86 -1.60 19.20
C SER A 56 -3.33 -2.98 18.72
N GLU A 57 -4.65 -3.20 18.64
CA GLU A 57 -5.21 -4.41 18.05
C GLU A 57 -5.08 -4.43 16.53
N TYR A 58 -4.80 -3.29 15.90
CA TYR A 58 -4.70 -3.16 14.44
C TYR A 58 -3.25 -2.88 14.01
N ARG A 59 -2.94 -3.14 12.73
CA ARG A 59 -1.63 -2.83 12.14
C ARG A 59 -1.82 -1.93 10.93
N PHE A 60 -1.22 -0.75 10.97
CA PHE A 60 -1.31 0.26 9.91
C PHE A 60 0.02 0.48 9.19
N VAL A 61 1.14 0.27 9.89
CA VAL A 61 2.51 0.43 9.37
C VAL A 61 3.41 -0.74 9.79
N PRO A 62 4.54 -1.01 9.11
CA PRO A 62 5.40 -2.15 9.41
C PRO A 62 5.97 -2.16 10.84
N ASP A 63 6.39 -0.99 11.34
CA ASP A 63 7.00 -0.79 12.66
C ASP A 63 6.13 0.16 13.50
N GLN A 64 4.96 -0.33 13.90
CA GLN A 64 3.97 0.47 14.63
C GLN A 64 4.40 0.68 16.09
N LYS A 65 4.64 1.94 16.45
CA LYS A 65 5.08 2.38 17.78
C LYS A 65 3.91 2.96 18.59
N GLU A 66 4.07 2.99 19.91
CA GLU A 66 3.07 3.52 20.85
C GLU A 66 2.73 4.98 20.56
N GLU A 67 3.73 5.82 20.24
CA GLU A 67 3.53 7.22 19.85
C GLU A 67 2.54 7.38 18.68
N LEU A 68 2.63 6.49 17.67
CA LEU A 68 1.70 6.52 16.55
C LEU A 68 0.29 6.11 16.98
N GLU A 69 0.17 5.15 17.89
CA GLU A 69 -1.13 4.69 18.38
C GLU A 69 -1.86 5.74 19.21
N ASP A 70 -1.13 6.47 20.05
CA ASP A 70 -1.65 7.61 20.81
C ASP A 70 -2.13 8.74 19.87
N ALA A 71 -1.35 9.01 18.81
CA ALA A 71 -1.72 9.99 17.79
C ALA A 71 -2.99 9.56 17.03
N ILE A 72 -3.08 8.28 16.65
CA ILE A 72 -4.26 7.72 15.99
C ILE A 72 -5.50 7.83 16.88
N GLU A 73 -5.39 7.47 18.16
CA GLU A 73 -6.52 7.57 19.09
C GLU A 73 -7.00 9.02 19.22
N THR A 74 -6.06 9.96 19.30
CA THR A 74 -6.36 11.39 19.39
C THR A 74 -7.12 11.88 18.16
N ILE A 75 -6.69 11.48 16.96
CA ILE A 75 -7.36 11.87 15.71
C ILE A 75 -8.69 11.15 15.54
N HIS A 76 -8.82 9.88 15.96
CA HIS A 76 -10.07 9.14 15.86
C HIS A 76 -11.22 9.84 16.62
N LYS A 77 -10.90 10.49 17.74
CA LYS A 77 -11.85 11.30 18.52
C LYS A 77 -12.35 12.55 17.77
N THR A 78 -11.67 13.01 16.71
CA THR A 78 -12.04 14.22 15.96
C THR A 78 -12.76 13.94 14.65
N VAL A 79 -12.61 12.74 14.07
CA VAL A 79 -13.19 12.37 12.75
C VAL A 79 -14.61 11.81 12.82
N THR A 80 -15.35 12.14 13.89
CA THR A 80 -16.72 11.65 14.16
C THR A 80 -17.74 12.07 13.11
N GLY A 81 -18.82 11.30 12.95
CA GLY A 81 -19.93 11.55 12.03
C GLY A 81 -19.68 11.06 10.61
N GLN A 82 -18.49 10.54 10.30
CA GLN A 82 -18.17 10.02 8.97
C GLN A 82 -18.70 8.59 8.81
N VAL A 83 -19.48 8.38 7.75
CA VAL A 83 -19.84 7.03 7.30
C VAL A 83 -18.61 6.33 6.71
N PRO A 84 -18.53 4.98 6.71
CA PRO A 84 -17.35 4.26 6.22
C PRO A 84 -16.88 4.67 4.83
N SER A 85 -17.82 4.86 3.89
CA SER A 85 -17.49 5.25 2.52
C SER A 85 -16.88 6.64 2.38
N GLU A 86 -17.15 7.53 3.34
CA GLU A 86 -16.59 8.87 3.41
C GLU A 86 -15.19 8.84 4.02
N ALA A 87 -15.02 8.11 5.13
CA ALA A 87 -13.71 7.88 5.73
C ALA A 87 -12.73 7.23 4.75
N GLU A 88 -13.19 6.22 3.98
CA GLU A 88 -12.44 5.58 2.88
C GLU A 88 -12.05 6.58 1.77
N ALA A 89 -12.94 7.52 1.43
CA ALA A 89 -12.68 8.53 0.41
C ALA A 89 -11.66 9.57 0.90
N ASN A 90 -11.79 10.01 2.15
CA ASN A 90 -10.84 10.92 2.79
C ASN A 90 -9.46 10.27 2.91
N TYR A 91 -9.40 8.99 3.26
CA TYR A 91 -8.17 8.21 3.29
C TYR A 91 -7.45 8.25 1.94
N LEU A 92 -8.19 7.94 0.86
CA LEU A 92 -7.64 7.95 -0.49
C LEU A 92 -7.28 9.38 -0.95
N GLY A 93 -7.97 10.40 -0.45
CA GLY A 93 -7.64 11.80 -0.71
C GLY A 93 -6.26 12.18 -0.16
N ILE A 94 -5.99 11.82 1.09
CA ILE A 94 -4.68 12.03 1.73
C ILE A 94 -3.62 11.17 1.07
N ALA A 95 -3.87 9.87 0.85
CA ALA A 95 -2.88 8.97 0.28
C ALA A 95 -2.38 9.41 -1.10
N LYS A 96 -3.23 10.06 -1.90
CA LYS A 96 -2.87 10.61 -3.23
C LYS A 96 -1.80 11.70 -3.19
N THR A 97 -1.59 12.36 -2.05
CA THR A 97 -0.56 13.41 -1.94
C THR A 97 0.83 12.84 -1.69
N LEU A 98 0.95 11.52 -1.50
CA LEU A 98 2.22 10.85 -1.26
C LEU A 98 2.92 10.54 -2.59
N ASP A 99 4.21 10.84 -2.67
CA ASP A 99 5.02 10.73 -3.90
C ASP A 99 5.04 9.33 -4.51
N MET A 100 4.83 8.31 -3.69
CA MET A 100 4.84 6.91 -4.11
C MET A 100 3.44 6.32 -4.31
N TYR A 101 2.39 7.14 -4.24
CA TYR A 101 1.03 6.73 -4.52
C TYR A 101 0.84 6.33 -5.98
N GLY A 102 0.33 5.12 -6.22
CA GLY A 102 0.07 4.60 -7.57
C GLY A 102 1.34 4.27 -8.36
N VAL A 103 2.50 4.27 -7.72
CA VAL A 103 3.79 3.89 -8.33
C VAL A 103 3.99 2.38 -8.20
N ASP A 104 4.15 1.70 -9.33
CA ASP A 104 4.49 0.29 -9.36
C ASP A 104 6.01 0.12 -9.24
N LEU A 105 6.49 -0.28 -8.04
CA LEU A 105 7.91 -0.43 -7.75
C LEU A 105 8.44 -1.82 -8.09
N HIS A 106 9.52 -1.87 -8.87
CA HIS A 106 10.25 -3.09 -9.22
C HIS A 106 11.68 -3.03 -8.71
N PRO A 107 12.12 -3.97 -7.85
CA PRO A 107 13.48 -3.99 -7.33
C PRO A 107 14.48 -4.34 -8.44
N VAL A 108 15.56 -3.57 -8.50
CA VAL A 108 16.68 -3.76 -9.43
C VAL A 108 18.00 -3.46 -8.73
N PHE A 109 19.09 -3.94 -9.31
CA PHE A 109 20.44 -3.74 -8.79
C PHE A 109 21.21 -2.79 -9.71
N GLY A 110 21.84 -1.78 -9.11
CA GLY A 110 22.76 -0.89 -9.80
C GLY A 110 24.18 -1.43 -9.81
N GLU A 111 25.14 -0.55 -10.11
CA GLU A 111 26.56 -0.83 -9.95
C GLU A 111 26.88 -1.21 -8.49
N ASN A 112 27.78 -2.18 -8.30
CA ASN A 112 28.15 -2.73 -7.00
C ASN A 112 27.02 -3.43 -6.21
N GLN A 113 25.98 -3.96 -6.89
CA GLN A 113 24.85 -4.66 -6.26
C GLN A 113 24.05 -3.79 -5.27
N ALA A 114 24.12 -2.47 -5.41
CA ALA A 114 23.27 -1.57 -4.64
C ALA A 114 21.80 -1.73 -5.09
N GLU A 115 20.89 -1.85 -4.13
CA GLU A 115 19.45 -2.01 -4.41
C GLU A 115 18.80 -0.66 -4.76
N TYR A 116 18.04 -0.67 -5.84
CA TYR A 116 17.22 0.43 -6.33
C TYR A 116 15.82 -0.08 -6.66
N PHE A 117 14.87 0.84 -6.82
CA PHE A 117 13.53 0.52 -7.29
C PHE A 117 13.18 1.34 -8.53
N LEU A 118 12.73 0.68 -9.58
CA LEU A 118 12.13 1.33 -10.74
C LEU A 118 10.64 1.49 -10.49
N GLY A 119 10.18 2.75 -10.43
CA GLY A 119 8.80 3.13 -10.32
C GLY A 119 8.17 3.42 -11.67
N LEU A 120 7.06 2.75 -11.99
CA LEU A 120 6.26 3.07 -13.17
C LEU A 120 5.19 4.10 -12.79
N THR A 121 5.23 5.26 -13.43
CA THR A 121 4.28 6.36 -13.25
C THR A 121 3.54 6.63 -14.57
N PRO A 122 2.35 7.27 -14.56
CA PRO A 122 1.66 7.65 -15.80
C PRO A 122 2.51 8.52 -16.75
N ILE A 123 3.46 9.28 -16.19
CA ILE A 123 4.37 10.16 -16.93
C ILE A 123 5.51 9.36 -17.56
N GLY A 124 6.04 8.37 -16.83
CA GLY A 124 7.18 7.56 -17.28
C GLY A 124 7.79 6.71 -16.17
N VAL A 125 9.03 6.26 -16.40
CA VAL A 125 9.79 5.45 -15.44
C VAL A 125 10.65 6.36 -14.57
N VAL A 126 10.66 6.12 -13.28
CA VAL A 126 11.40 6.87 -12.26
C VAL A 126 12.29 5.90 -11.47
N LEU A 127 13.48 6.34 -11.07
CA LEU A 127 14.37 5.54 -10.22
C LEU A 127 14.30 6.02 -8.77
N TYR A 128 14.25 5.09 -7.82
CA TYR A 128 14.28 5.37 -6.39
C TYR A 128 15.45 4.65 -5.72
N LYS A 129 16.12 5.33 -4.79
CA LYS A 129 17.11 4.75 -3.88
C LYS A 129 16.73 5.13 -2.45
N ASN A 130 16.64 4.16 -1.55
CA ASN A 130 16.22 4.40 -0.16
C ASN A 130 14.89 5.19 -0.03
N LYS A 131 13.93 4.90 -0.92
CA LYS A 131 12.63 5.61 -1.03
C LYS A 131 12.72 7.09 -1.41
N THR A 132 13.89 7.55 -1.88
CA THR A 132 14.09 8.88 -2.43
C THR A 132 14.19 8.79 -3.95
N GLN A 133 13.47 9.66 -4.66
CA GLN A 133 13.55 9.74 -6.11
C GLN A 133 14.91 10.26 -6.57
N CYS A 134 15.54 9.53 -7.49
CA CYS A 134 16.75 9.97 -8.18
C CYS A 134 16.38 10.90 -9.35
N THR A 135 17.24 11.86 -9.64
CA THR A 135 17.06 12.84 -10.73
C THR A 135 17.58 12.34 -12.08
N GLU A 136 18.36 11.26 -12.08
CA GLU A 136 18.94 10.69 -13.29
C GLU A 136 17.85 10.11 -14.20
N THR A 137 17.91 10.49 -15.48
CA THR A 137 16.98 10.05 -16.53
C THR A 137 17.50 8.84 -17.32
N SER A 138 18.77 8.47 -17.10
CA SER A 138 19.46 7.37 -17.76
C SER A 138 20.12 6.50 -16.68
N PHE A 139 19.81 5.21 -16.65
CA PHE A 139 20.36 4.30 -15.65
C PHE A 139 20.53 2.89 -16.22
N PHE A 140 21.58 2.21 -15.80
CA PHE A 140 21.83 0.81 -16.11
C PHE A 140 21.55 -0.02 -14.88
N PHE A 141 20.81 -1.11 -15.05
CA PHE A 141 20.43 -1.98 -13.94
C PHE A 141 20.51 -3.45 -14.33
N GLU A 142 20.71 -4.27 -13.31
CA GLU A 142 20.57 -5.71 -13.35
C GLU A 142 19.27 -6.11 -12.63
N ALA A 143 18.49 -7.01 -13.23
CA ALA A 143 17.31 -7.56 -12.58
C ALA A 143 17.68 -8.83 -11.80
N PRO A 144 16.95 -9.20 -10.74
CA PRO A 144 17.26 -10.40 -9.94
C PRO A 144 17.34 -11.70 -10.76
N ASN A 145 16.59 -11.80 -11.86
CA ASN A 145 16.64 -12.91 -12.80
C ASN A 145 15.99 -12.53 -14.16
N LYS A 146 16.17 -13.40 -15.16
CA LYS A 146 15.61 -13.21 -16.52
C LYS A 146 14.08 -13.05 -16.53
N THR A 147 13.37 -13.77 -15.66
CA THR A 147 11.90 -13.70 -15.56
C THR A 147 11.45 -12.35 -15.02
N ALA A 148 12.12 -11.83 -13.99
CA ALA A 148 11.88 -10.51 -13.42
C ALA A 148 12.14 -9.40 -14.46
N CYS A 149 13.25 -9.50 -15.21
CA CYS A 149 13.54 -8.56 -16.30
C CYS A 149 12.44 -8.55 -17.37
N LYS A 150 12.02 -9.72 -17.84
CA LYS A 150 10.93 -9.85 -18.83
C LYS A 150 9.61 -9.32 -18.30
N HIS A 151 9.32 -9.55 -17.01
CA HIS A 151 8.12 -9.05 -16.36
C HIS A 151 8.11 -7.53 -16.28
N LEU A 152 9.21 -6.94 -15.77
CA LEU A 152 9.40 -5.49 -15.71
C LEU A 152 9.20 -4.84 -17.10
N TRP A 153 9.84 -5.39 -18.13
CA TRP A 153 9.66 -4.88 -19.50
C TRP A 153 8.20 -4.91 -19.96
N LYS A 154 7.47 -5.99 -19.69
CA LYS A 154 6.03 -6.06 -19.98
C LYS A 154 5.24 -5.01 -19.21
N CYS A 155 5.50 -4.85 -17.92
CA CYS A 155 4.86 -3.82 -17.10
C CYS A 155 5.10 -2.42 -17.67
N CYS A 156 6.32 -2.09 -18.08
CA CYS A 156 6.62 -0.81 -18.74
C CYS A 156 5.78 -0.60 -20.01
N VAL A 157 5.71 -1.62 -20.87
CA VAL A 157 4.96 -1.55 -22.14
C VAL A 157 3.46 -1.42 -21.90
N GLU A 158 2.89 -2.22 -21.00
CA GLU A 158 1.47 -2.17 -20.64
C GLU A 158 1.09 -0.82 -20.03
N HIS A 159 1.91 -0.30 -19.13
CA HIS A 159 1.69 0.99 -18.46
C HIS A 159 1.75 2.15 -19.46
N HIS A 160 2.76 2.15 -20.34
CA HIS A 160 2.86 3.12 -21.44
C HIS A 160 1.64 3.03 -22.36
N THR A 161 1.24 1.81 -22.74
CA THR A 161 0.09 1.58 -23.62
C THR A 161 -1.20 2.12 -23.02
N PHE A 162 -1.43 1.85 -21.73
CA PHE A 162 -2.64 2.26 -21.01
C PHE A 162 -2.75 3.78 -20.87
N PHE A 163 -1.65 4.48 -20.53
CA PHE A 163 -1.68 5.93 -20.27
C PHE A 163 -1.40 6.80 -21.50
N ARG A 164 -0.79 6.27 -22.57
CA ARG A 164 -0.34 7.06 -23.73
C ARG A 164 -0.94 6.68 -25.07
N MET A 165 -1.62 5.54 -25.21
CA MET A 165 -2.35 5.28 -26.45
C MET A 165 -3.73 5.95 -26.38
N PRO A 166 -4.05 6.90 -27.28
CA PRO A 166 -5.42 7.38 -27.42
C PRO A 166 -6.33 6.20 -27.82
N GLU A 167 -7.54 6.17 -27.24
CA GLU A 167 -8.57 5.14 -27.47
C GLU A 167 -9.01 5.01 -28.95
N ASN A 168 -8.46 5.84 -29.85
CA ASN A 168 -8.88 5.99 -31.24
C ASN A 168 -7.91 5.42 -32.30
N ASP A 169 -6.68 5.04 -31.97
CA ASP A 169 -5.76 4.50 -32.98
C ASP A 169 -5.88 2.97 -33.10
N SER A 170 -7.04 2.57 -33.59
CA SER A 170 -7.21 1.26 -34.22
C SER A 170 -6.53 1.22 -35.59
N ASN A 171 -5.23 1.57 -35.71
CA ASN A 171 -4.45 1.30 -36.93
C ASN A 171 -2.92 1.47 -36.80
N THR A 172 -2.21 0.38 -37.16
CA THR A 172 -0.99 0.34 -38.02
C THR A 172 0.39 -0.13 -37.50
N LEU A 173 0.59 -0.67 -36.29
CA LEU A 173 1.91 -1.27 -35.96
C LEU A 173 1.94 -2.68 -35.32
N THR A 174 0.81 -3.32 -35.03
CA THR A 174 0.80 -4.69 -34.44
C THR A 174 0.29 -5.80 -35.36
N ARG A 175 -0.03 -5.55 -36.64
CA ARG A 175 -0.50 -6.60 -37.57
C ARG A 175 0.60 -7.44 -38.23
N LYS A 176 1.70 -7.72 -37.52
CA LYS A 176 2.66 -8.76 -37.94
C LYS A 176 2.88 -9.85 -36.89
N LEU A 177 1.87 -10.23 -36.09
CA LEU A 177 1.79 -11.59 -35.54
C LEU A 177 0.41 -11.94 -34.93
N SER A 178 -0.66 -11.94 -35.72
CA SER A 178 -1.92 -12.61 -35.31
C SER A 178 -2.84 -12.89 -36.50
N LYS A 179 -2.50 -13.90 -37.29
CA LYS A 179 -3.44 -14.55 -38.21
C LYS A 179 -3.93 -15.84 -37.57
N PHE A 180 -4.71 -15.74 -36.49
CA PHE A 180 -5.57 -16.80 -35.98
C PHE A 180 -6.74 -16.16 -35.21
N GLY A 181 -7.97 -16.38 -35.69
CA GLY A 181 -9.20 -16.12 -34.93
C GLY A 181 -9.85 -14.75 -35.12
N SER A 182 -10.43 -14.49 -36.29
CA SER A 182 -11.42 -13.41 -36.47
C SER A 182 -12.79 -13.88 -36.01
N LEU A 183 -13.23 -13.48 -34.82
CA LEU A 183 -14.65 -13.28 -34.47
C LEU A 183 -14.77 -12.42 -33.20
N GLY A 184 -14.76 -11.09 -33.34
CA GLY A 184 -14.88 -10.14 -32.23
C GLY A 184 -16.15 -9.30 -32.35
N SER A 185 -17.10 -9.50 -31.43
CA SER A 185 -18.38 -8.78 -31.35
C SER A 185 -18.17 -7.29 -31.05
N LYS A 186 -18.72 -6.40 -31.90
CA LYS A 186 -18.80 -4.94 -31.68
C LYS A 186 -19.99 -4.55 -30.79
N HIS A 187 -20.12 -5.16 -29.62
CA HIS A 187 -21.12 -4.72 -28.64
C HIS A 187 -20.42 -4.04 -27.47
N ARG A 188 -20.43 -2.69 -27.50
CA ARG A 188 -20.20 -1.90 -26.30
C ARG A 188 -21.42 -2.09 -25.39
N TYR A 189 -21.30 -3.04 -24.47
CA TYR A 189 -22.27 -3.22 -23.40
C TYR A 189 -22.15 -2.05 -22.43
N SER A 190 -22.93 -0.99 -22.64
CA SER A 190 -23.28 -0.06 -21.56
C SER A 190 -24.40 -0.71 -20.73
N LEU A 191 -24.08 -1.80 -20.05
CA LEU A 191 -24.97 -2.37 -19.04
C LEU A 191 -25.03 -1.39 -17.86
N PRO A 192 -26.22 -1.06 -17.32
CA PRO A 192 -26.35 -0.41 -16.03
C PRO A 192 -25.57 -1.26 -15.02
N ARG A 193 -24.51 -0.71 -14.46
CA ARG A 193 -23.70 -1.42 -13.48
C ARG A 193 -24.57 -1.53 -12.22
N PRO A 194 -24.97 -2.73 -11.77
CA PRO A 194 -25.76 -2.85 -10.55
C PRO A 194 -24.99 -2.24 -9.38
N ASP A 195 -25.69 -1.52 -8.51
CA ASP A 195 -25.11 -0.94 -7.29
C ASP A 195 -24.77 -2.09 -6.34
N LEU A 196 -23.58 -2.65 -6.54
CA LEU A 196 -23.12 -3.81 -5.80
C LEU A 196 -22.89 -3.38 -4.36
N GLN A 197 -23.76 -3.83 -3.45
CA GLN A 197 -23.57 -3.56 -2.03
C GLN A 197 -22.17 -4.02 -1.60
N VAL A 198 -21.39 -3.09 -1.04
CA VAL A 198 -20.02 -3.35 -0.63
C VAL A 198 -20.04 -4.11 0.70
N VAL A 199 -19.79 -5.42 0.64
CA VAL A 199 -19.56 -6.23 1.84
C VAL A 199 -18.18 -5.90 2.39
N ARG A 200 -18.13 -5.28 3.56
CA ARG A 200 -16.88 -4.90 4.24
C ARG A 200 -16.38 -6.04 5.09
N THR A 201 -15.11 -6.41 4.90
CA THR A 201 -14.44 -7.40 5.75
C THR A 201 -13.65 -6.68 6.83
N ARG A 202 -13.81 -7.11 8.09
CA ARG A 202 -13.02 -6.58 9.21
C ARG A 202 -11.53 -6.89 9.06
N SER A 203 -10.69 -5.98 9.52
CA SER A 203 -9.25 -6.17 9.61
C SER A 203 -8.90 -7.27 10.62
N LYS A 204 -7.73 -7.87 10.44
CA LYS A 204 -7.18 -8.80 11.43
C LYS A 204 -6.85 -8.04 12.71
N THR A 205 -7.31 -8.55 13.84
CA THR A 205 -6.97 -8.03 15.16
C THR A 205 -5.87 -8.86 15.81
N TYR A 206 -5.07 -8.20 16.64
CA TYR A 206 -3.94 -8.77 17.36
C TYR A 206 -4.09 -8.47 18.86
N PRO A 207 -3.42 -9.23 19.75
CA PRO A 207 -3.41 -8.90 21.17
C PRO A 207 -2.92 -7.46 21.42
N LYS A 208 -3.51 -6.80 22.42
CA LYS A 208 -3.14 -5.43 22.80
C LYS A 208 -1.68 -5.36 23.24
N ARG A 209 -1.02 -4.23 22.95
CA ARG A 209 0.30 -3.98 23.53
C ARG A 209 0.16 -3.84 25.05
N PRO A 210 0.97 -4.53 25.86
CA PRO A 210 0.99 -4.32 27.31
C PRO A 210 1.44 -2.87 27.61
N PRO A 211 0.83 -2.20 28.61
CA PRO A 211 1.20 -0.84 28.95
C PRO A 211 2.66 -0.80 29.41
N GLN A 212 3.48 0.04 28.78
CA GLN A 212 4.82 0.32 29.28
C GLN A 212 4.68 1.22 30.52
N THR A 213 4.96 0.68 31.69
CA THR A 213 5.09 1.50 32.90
C THR A 213 6.26 2.47 32.69
N LYS A 214 5.96 3.76 32.47
CA LYS A 214 6.94 4.83 32.65
C LYS A 214 7.39 4.76 34.11
N GLY A 215 8.53 4.13 34.36
CA GLY A 215 9.03 3.87 35.71
C GLY A 215 9.24 5.18 36.46
N LEU A 216 8.41 5.44 37.47
CA LEU A 216 8.84 6.27 38.58
C LEU A 216 9.93 5.49 39.32
N ASN A 217 11.16 5.98 39.22
CA ASN A 217 12.28 5.50 40.01
C ASN A 217 11.94 5.61 41.50
N ASN A 218 11.83 4.48 42.19
CA ASN A 218 12.06 4.43 43.61
C ASN A 218 12.88 3.18 43.92
N GLY A 219 14.06 3.39 44.49
CA GLY A 219 15.05 2.36 44.71
C GLY A 219 14.58 1.32 45.72
N ASN A 220 14.80 0.05 45.40
CA ASN A 220 15.60 -0.81 46.27
C ASN A 220 16.08 -2.06 45.53
N ARG A 221 17.33 -2.39 45.84
CA ARG A 221 18.22 -3.36 45.22
C ARG A 221 17.92 -4.78 45.70
N SER A 222 17.90 -5.75 44.80
CA SER A 222 18.32 -7.13 45.10
C SER A 222 18.86 -7.80 43.83
N ASN A 223 20.13 -8.21 43.89
CA ASN A 223 20.84 -8.98 42.89
C ASN A 223 20.17 -10.35 42.66
N THR A 224 20.06 -10.79 41.42
CA THR A 224 20.58 -12.09 41.00
C THR A 224 21.10 -12.02 39.57
N LYS A 225 22.25 -12.65 39.38
CA LYS A 225 23.14 -12.64 38.22
C LYS A 225 22.79 -13.85 37.35
N THR A 226 22.62 -13.67 36.05
CA THR A 226 22.88 -14.73 35.07
C THR A 226 23.22 -14.10 33.73
N GLU A 227 24.47 -14.29 33.33
CA GLU A 227 24.99 -14.00 31.99
C GLU A 227 24.31 -14.94 30.97
N ASN A 228 23.90 -14.38 29.82
CA ASN A 228 24.27 -14.98 28.54
C ASN A 228 24.14 -13.97 27.41
N SER A 229 25.14 -14.03 26.53
CA SER A 229 25.50 -13.12 25.46
C SER A 229 24.65 -13.26 24.20
N GLU A 230 24.50 -12.11 23.52
CA GLU A 230 24.48 -11.89 22.07
C GLU A 230 23.70 -12.84 21.14
N LYS A 231 22.75 -12.28 20.39
CA LYS A 231 22.94 -12.07 18.94
C LYS A 231 21.89 -11.11 18.36
N GLU A 232 22.44 -10.02 17.83
CA GLU A 232 21.81 -9.01 17.00
C GLU A 232 21.28 -9.65 15.70
N GLY A 233 19.97 -9.81 15.61
CA GLY A 233 19.28 -10.29 14.41
C GLY A 233 18.72 -9.12 13.62
N THR A 234 19.49 -8.61 12.67
CA THR A 234 18.99 -7.72 11.62
C THR A 234 17.94 -8.46 10.81
N ALA A 235 16.66 -8.12 11.01
CA ALA A 235 15.56 -8.68 10.23
C ALA A 235 15.66 -8.22 8.78
N LYS A 236 16.19 -9.10 7.91
CA LYS A 236 16.14 -8.92 6.45
C LYS A 236 14.69 -9.02 5.99
N ILE A 237 14.07 -7.88 5.70
CA ILE A 237 12.76 -7.81 5.05
C ILE A 237 12.97 -8.25 3.60
N THR A 238 12.59 -9.50 3.31
CA THR A 238 12.54 -10.00 1.94
C THR A 238 11.32 -9.37 1.27
N ALA A 239 11.52 -8.50 0.29
CA ALA A 239 10.44 -7.99 -0.55
C ALA A 239 9.80 -9.18 -1.30
N LEU A 240 8.63 -9.62 -0.84
CA LEU A 240 7.84 -10.59 -1.58
C LEU A 240 7.35 -9.95 -2.88
N SER A 241 7.56 -10.69 -3.97
CA SER A 241 7.04 -10.42 -5.31
C SER A 241 5.53 -10.09 -5.26
N PRO A 242 5.01 -9.22 -6.14
CA PRO A 242 3.63 -8.75 -6.07
C PRO A 242 2.64 -9.91 -5.97
N VAL A 243 1.76 -9.83 -4.96
CA VAL A 243 0.54 -10.63 -4.89
C VAL A 243 -0.11 -10.57 -6.26
N LYS A 244 -0.42 -11.74 -6.82
CA LYS A 244 -1.04 -11.94 -8.14
C LYS A 244 -2.09 -10.85 -8.38
N ARG A 245 -1.77 -9.91 -9.27
CA ARG A 245 -2.76 -9.02 -9.86
C ARG A 245 -3.90 -9.91 -10.37
N TYR A 246 -5.13 -9.56 -10.01
CA TYR A 246 -6.32 -10.23 -10.50
C TYR A 246 -6.34 -10.17 -12.03
N GLN A 247 -5.84 -11.23 -12.67
CA GLN A 247 -6.19 -11.57 -14.02
C GLN A 247 -7.60 -12.18 -14.00
N THR A 248 -8.35 -11.81 -15.04
CA THR A 248 -9.62 -12.40 -15.50
C THR A 248 -10.88 -12.11 -14.68
N TRP A 249 -11.61 -11.07 -15.10
CA TRP A 249 -13.04 -11.21 -15.38
C TRP A 249 -13.26 -10.95 -16.87
N ALA A 250 -12.93 -11.97 -17.66
CA ALA A 250 -13.34 -12.09 -19.04
C ALA A 250 -13.59 -13.58 -19.30
N ARG A 251 -14.77 -14.03 -18.91
CA ARG A 251 -15.58 -15.03 -19.61
C ARG A 251 -17.04 -14.69 -19.36
#